data_AF-A0A2P2GVQ5-F1
#
_entry.id   AF-A0A2P2GVQ5-F1
#
_cell.length_a   1.000
_cell.length_b   1.000
_cell.length_c   1.000
_cell.angle_alpha   90.00
_cell.angle_beta   90.00
_cell.angle_gamma   90.00
#
_symmetry.space_group_name_H-M   'P 1'
#
loop_
_entity.id
_entity.type
_entity.pdbx_description
1 polymer ?
#
loop_
_entity_poly.entity_id
_entity_poly.type
_entity_poly.pdbx_seq_one_letter_code
_entity_poly.pdbx_strand_id
1 'polypeptide(L)'
;MSDDEDYLEKSPAAARMGKAAEYLVAASSILATGGELNVSTSLVDDEGVDLVFHRRGSSATLAVQVKARMSTGTQVRQGRLMAFVRSQTFQPRADLDVLFVAVDVERGAIMTAWLIPSTAFGEMVAEPNSKGRYRFSASMKPESRDRWTPFRLTAAELPRRILARLDELERAGASGR
;
A
#
# COMPACT_ATOMS: atom_id res chain seq x y z
N MET A 1 20.92 22.76 -7.94
CA MET A 1 21.10 21.33 -8.23
C MET A 1 19.72 20.84 -8.61
N SER A 2 19.55 20.46 -9.87
CA SER A 2 18.26 20.18 -10.51
C SER A 2 17.62 18.92 -9.93
N ASP A 3 16.30 18.96 -9.76
CA ASP A 3 15.46 17.86 -9.25
C ASP A 3 15.57 16.53 -10.02
N ASP A 4 16.26 16.54 -11.18
CA ASP A 4 16.54 15.38 -12.01
C ASP A 4 17.58 14.40 -11.42
N GLU A 5 18.39 14.80 -10.43
CA GLU A 5 19.43 13.91 -9.86
C GLU A 5 18.88 12.82 -8.91
N ASP A 6 17.63 12.94 -8.41
CA ASP A 6 17.02 11.94 -7.52
C ASP A 6 16.32 10.80 -8.30
N TYR A 7 16.39 10.83 -9.64
CA TYR A 7 15.91 9.76 -10.55
C TYR A 7 16.86 8.55 -10.60
N LEU A 8 18.11 8.72 -10.13
CA LEU A 8 19.11 7.68 -9.85
C LEU A 8 19.22 7.59 -8.31
N GLU A 9 18.96 6.51 -7.57
CA GLU A 9 19.19 5.10 -7.83
C GLU A 9 18.17 4.26 -7.04
N LYS A 10 16.98 3.99 -7.61
CA LYS A 10 16.38 2.68 -7.30
C LYS A 10 17.12 1.68 -8.18
N SER A 11 17.91 0.80 -7.58
CA SER A 11 18.51 -0.31 -8.30
C SER A 11 17.44 -1.00 -9.16
N PRO A 12 17.71 -1.35 -10.43
CA PRO A 12 16.75 -2.06 -11.28
C PRO A 12 16.16 -3.30 -10.60
N ALA A 13 16.95 -3.98 -9.77
CA ALA A 13 16.49 -5.10 -8.97
C ALA A 13 15.42 -4.67 -7.94
N ALA A 14 15.61 -3.54 -7.24
CA ALA A 14 14.64 -3.03 -6.28
C ALA A 14 13.31 -2.63 -6.95
N ALA A 15 13.37 -2.06 -8.16
CA ALA A 15 12.18 -1.74 -8.95
C ALA A 15 11.41 -3.02 -9.34
N ARG A 16 12.10 -4.04 -9.85
CA ARG A 16 11.51 -5.35 -10.18
C ARG A 16 10.89 -6.03 -8.96
N MET A 17 11.56 -5.98 -7.81
CA MET A 17 11.04 -6.56 -6.56
C MET A 17 9.79 -5.81 -6.05
N GLY A 18 9.74 -4.48 -6.21
CA GLY A 18 8.52 -3.70 -5.95
C GLY A 18 7.35 -4.17 -6.82
N LYS A 19 7.60 -4.30 -8.12
CA LYS A 19 6.56 -4.76 -9.06
C LYS A 19 6.09 -6.19 -8.80
N ALA A 20 7.01 -7.09 -8.45
CA ALA A 20 6.67 -8.45 -8.04
C ALA A 20 5.77 -8.47 -6.79
N ALA A 21 6.03 -7.59 -5.81
CA ALA A 21 5.20 -7.47 -4.62
C ALA A 21 3.81 -6.90 -4.94
N GLU A 22 3.68 -5.94 -5.86
CA GLU A 22 2.38 -5.46 -6.35
C GLU A 22 1.58 -6.61 -6.99
N TYR A 23 2.21 -7.40 -7.86
CA TYR A 23 1.54 -8.57 -8.45
C TYR A 23 1.19 -9.64 -7.43
N LEU A 24 2.04 -9.86 -6.42
CA LEU A 24 1.72 -10.77 -5.32
C LEU A 24 0.47 -10.30 -4.56
N VAL A 25 0.37 -9.01 -4.24
CA VAL A 25 -0.81 -8.42 -3.60
C VAL A 25 -2.05 -8.61 -4.47
N ALA A 26 -1.95 -8.29 -5.76
CA ALA A 26 -3.05 -8.44 -6.71
C ALA A 26 -3.52 -9.90 -6.81
N ALA A 27 -2.61 -10.82 -7.09
CA ALA A 27 -2.91 -12.24 -7.23
C ALA A 27 -3.48 -12.84 -5.94
N SER A 28 -2.88 -12.54 -4.79
CA SER A 28 -3.37 -13.02 -3.48
C SER A 28 -4.79 -12.53 -3.20
N SER A 29 -5.10 -11.29 -3.56
CA SER A 29 -6.41 -10.70 -3.33
C SER A 29 -7.48 -11.31 -4.24
N ILE A 30 -7.16 -11.53 -5.52
CA ILE A 30 -8.05 -12.20 -6.48
C ILE A 30 -8.34 -13.63 -6.02
N LEU A 31 -7.30 -14.41 -5.70
CA LEU A 31 -7.43 -15.81 -5.29
C LEU A 31 -8.22 -15.96 -3.99
N ALA A 32 -7.89 -15.16 -2.96
CA ALA A 32 -8.54 -15.25 -1.65
C ALA A 32 -10.03 -14.83 -1.66
N THR A 33 -10.45 -14.06 -2.67
CA THR A 33 -11.85 -13.65 -2.85
C THR A 33 -12.58 -14.47 -3.92
N GLY A 34 -11.98 -15.56 -4.41
CA GLY A 34 -12.59 -16.41 -5.43
C GLY A 34 -12.89 -15.68 -6.75
N GLY A 35 -12.11 -14.64 -7.08
CA GLY A 35 -12.31 -13.82 -8.29
C GLY A 35 -13.39 -12.74 -8.17
N GLU A 36 -13.83 -12.41 -6.96
CA GLU A 36 -14.76 -11.29 -6.71
C GLU A 36 -14.06 -9.92 -6.92
N LEU A 37 -12.79 -9.82 -6.52
CA LEU A 37 -11.94 -8.68 -6.80
C LEU A 37 -11.31 -8.77 -8.19
N ASN A 38 -11.35 -7.65 -8.90
CA ASN A 38 -10.51 -7.39 -10.05
C ASN A 38 -9.45 -6.34 -9.67
N VAL A 39 -8.30 -6.41 -10.34
CA VAL A 39 -7.17 -5.49 -10.11
C VAL A 39 -6.64 -5.01 -11.45
N SER A 40 -6.49 -3.71 -11.60
CA SER A 40 -5.83 -3.07 -12.74
C SER A 40 -4.62 -2.25 -12.28
N THR A 41 -3.72 -1.97 -13.21
CA THR A 41 -2.53 -1.12 -12.98
C THR A 41 -2.61 0.10 -13.88
N SER A 42 -2.14 1.25 -13.39
CA SER A 42 -2.05 2.47 -14.19
C SER A 42 -0.99 2.34 -15.29
N LEU A 43 -1.29 2.83 -16.48
CA LEU A 43 -0.35 2.90 -17.61
C LEU A 43 0.71 3.99 -17.41
N VAL A 44 0.30 5.09 -16.76
CA VAL A 44 1.16 6.22 -16.38
C VAL A 44 1.14 6.31 -14.86
N ASP A 45 2.32 6.43 -14.25
CA ASP A 45 2.50 6.54 -12.80
C ASP A 45 2.96 7.96 -12.43
N ASP A 46 2.01 8.90 -12.44
CA ASP A 46 2.20 10.29 -12.01
C ASP A 46 1.53 10.59 -10.66
N GLU A 47 0.46 9.88 -10.33
CA GLU A 47 -0.25 10.00 -9.05
C GLU A 47 0.23 9.03 -7.96
N GLY A 48 1.23 8.19 -8.26
CA GLY A 48 1.74 7.21 -7.31
C GLY A 48 0.77 6.07 -7.00
N VAL A 49 -0.18 5.80 -7.90
CA VAL A 49 -1.16 4.71 -7.80
C VAL A 49 -0.59 3.47 -8.48
N ASP A 50 -0.34 2.42 -7.69
CA ASP A 50 0.27 1.18 -8.18
C ASP A 50 -0.81 0.17 -8.61
N LEU A 51 -1.90 0.07 -7.84
CA LEU A 51 -3.02 -0.85 -8.08
C LEU A 51 -4.37 -0.12 -7.97
N VAL A 52 -5.36 -0.54 -8.75
CA VAL A 52 -6.76 -0.14 -8.59
C VAL A 52 -7.61 -1.38 -8.42
N PHE A 53 -8.26 -1.50 -7.27
CA PHE A 53 -9.19 -2.58 -6.95
C PHE A 53 -10.62 -2.17 -7.30
N HIS A 54 -11.40 -3.12 -7.81
CA HIS A 54 -12.84 -2.98 -7.92
C HIS A 54 -13.51 -4.34 -7.74
N ARG A 55 -14.74 -4.33 -7.21
CA ARG A 55 -15.57 -5.53 -7.14
C ARG A 55 -16.26 -5.72 -8.48
N ARG A 56 -16.36 -6.97 -8.96
CA ARG A 56 -17.14 -7.29 -10.16
C ARG A 56 -18.60 -6.83 -10.02
N GLY A 57 -19.05 -5.98 -10.94
CA GLY A 57 -20.43 -5.46 -10.95
C GLY A 57 -20.67 -4.22 -10.09
N SER A 58 -19.65 -3.67 -9.43
CA SER A 58 -19.71 -2.38 -8.74
C SER A 58 -18.97 -1.30 -9.54
N SER A 59 -19.39 -0.04 -9.38
CA SER A 59 -18.69 1.12 -9.94
C SER A 59 -17.65 1.72 -8.98
N ALA A 60 -17.62 1.27 -7.72
CA ALA A 60 -16.65 1.76 -6.75
C ALA A 60 -15.26 1.21 -7.06
N THR A 61 -14.27 2.09 -7.04
CA THR A 61 -12.86 1.77 -7.24
C THR A 61 -12.05 2.24 -6.04
N LEU A 62 -11.05 1.45 -5.64
CA LEU A 62 -10.09 1.82 -4.62
C LEU A 62 -8.70 1.87 -5.27
N ALA A 63 -8.14 3.07 -5.39
CA ALA A 63 -6.75 3.27 -5.74
C ALA A 63 -5.85 2.91 -4.54
N VAL A 64 -4.74 2.23 -4.79
CA VAL A 64 -3.80 1.80 -3.77
C VAL A 64 -2.37 2.10 -4.20
N GLN A 65 -1.67 2.86 -3.37
CA GLN A 65 -0.22 3.01 -3.46
C GLN A 65 0.47 1.92 -2.63
N VAL A 66 1.31 1.10 -3.25
CA VAL A 66 2.00 -0.03 -2.62
C VAL A 66 3.45 0.35 -2.27
N LYS A 67 3.84 0.10 -1.02
CA LYS A 67 5.22 0.24 -0.54
C LYS A 67 5.66 -1.05 0.12
N ALA A 68 6.38 -1.88 -0.65
CA ALA A 68 6.85 -3.18 -0.20
C ALA A 68 8.24 -3.14 0.46
N ARG A 69 8.47 -4.05 1.42
CA ARG A 69 9.80 -4.37 1.98
C ARG A 69 9.99 -5.88 2.03
N MET A 70 11.17 -6.31 1.62
CA MET A 70 11.53 -7.73 1.52
C MET A 70 12.06 -8.26 2.85
N SER A 71 11.83 -9.54 3.15
CA SER A 71 12.32 -10.22 4.36
C SER A 71 13.83 -10.21 4.52
N THR A 72 14.58 -10.07 3.42
CA THR A 72 16.03 -9.88 3.40
C THR A 72 16.48 -8.48 3.83
N GLY A 73 15.56 -7.53 3.96
CA GLY A 73 15.84 -6.17 4.41
C GLY A 73 16.09 -6.11 5.91
N THR A 74 17.13 -5.38 6.33
CA THR A 74 17.55 -5.29 7.74
C THR A 74 16.44 -4.86 8.69
N GLN A 75 15.59 -3.90 8.29
CA GLN A 75 14.47 -3.46 9.14
C GLN A 75 13.43 -4.57 9.35
N VAL A 76 13.10 -5.32 8.29
CA VAL A 76 12.13 -6.42 8.36
C VAL A 76 12.69 -7.54 9.24
N ARG A 77 13.98 -7.87 9.12
CA ARG A 77 14.66 -8.83 10.02
C ARG A 77 14.65 -8.40 11.49
N GLN A 78 14.61 -7.09 11.77
CA GLN A 78 14.47 -6.54 13.11
C GLN A 78 13.00 -6.43 13.57
N GLY A 79 12.05 -6.99 12.80
CA GLY A 79 10.63 -6.97 13.11
C GLY A 79 9.99 -5.59 12.91
N ARG A 80 10.47 -4.79 11.93
CA ARG A 80 9.95 -3.45 11.65
C ARG A 80 9.81 -3.19 10.14
N LEU A 81 8.70 -2.60 9.71
CA LEU A 81 8.56 -2.08 8.35
C LEU A 81 8.78 -0.57 8.38
N MET A 82 9.78 -0.09 7.63
CA MET A 82 10.01 1.34 7.41
C MET A 82 9.95 1.67 5.92
N ALA A 83 9.11 2.63 5.56
CA ALA A 83 8.93 3.07 4.18
C ALA A 83 8.70 4.58 4.10
N PHE A 84 8.79 5.10 2.87
CA PHE A 84 8.61 6.52 2.58
C PHE A 84 7.58 6.70 1.48
N VAL A 85 6.74 7.72 1.64
CA VAL A 85 5.80 8.23 0.64
C VAL A 85 6.31 9.61 0.23
N ARG A 86 6.42 9.89 -1.07
CA ARG A 86 6.89 11.19 -1.58
C ARG A 86 5.76 12.19 -1.46
N SER A 87 6.00 13.37 -0.90
CA SER A 87 4.97 14.39 -0.76
C SER A 87 4.51 14.96 -2.11
N GLN A 88 5.41 15.01 -3.10
CA GLN A 88 5.11 15.55 -4.44
C GLN A 88 3.97 14.82 -5.16
N THR A 89 3.89 13.49 -5.02
CA THR A 89 2.86 12.67 -5.68
C THR A 89 1.77 12.19 -4.72
N PHE A 90 1.84 12.58 -3.44
CA PHE A 90 0.88 12.14 -2.44
C PHE A 90 -0.23 13.16 -2.26
N GLN A 91 -1.39 12.85 -2.82
CA GLN A 91 -2.60 13.65 -2.69
C GLN A 91 -3.68 12.84 -1.95
N PRO A 92 -3.86 13.07 -0.63
CA PRO A 92 -4.87 12.35 0.15
C PRO A 92 -6.28 12.55 -0.42
N ARG A 93 -7.00 11.45 -0.60
CA ARG A 93 -8.40 11.42 -1.07
C ARG A 93 -9.11 10.17 -0.59
N ALA A 94 -10.44 10.22 -0.58
CA ALA A 94 -11.27 9.19 0.05
C ALA A 94 -11.10 7.78 -0.57
N ASP A 95 -10.85 7.72 -1.88
CA ASP A 95 -10.70 6.51 -2.70
C ASP A 95 -9.23 6.09 -2.92
N LEU A 96 -8.29 6.68 -2.20
CA LEU A 96 -6.88 6.31 -2.20
C LEU A 96 -6.48 5.77 -0.83
N ASP A 97 -5.93 4.56 -0.80
CA ASP A 97 -5.30 3.97 0.37
C ASP A 97 -3.79 3.77 0.10
N VAL A 98 -2.98 3.79 1.17
CA VAL A 98 -1.56 3.43 1.11
C VAL A 98 -1.37 2.06 1.76
N LEU A 99 -0.84 1.11 1.00
CA LEU A 99 -0.55 -0.24 1.43
C LEU A 99 0.95 -0.41 1.71
N PHE A 100 1.30 -0.63 2.97
CA PHE A 100 2.65 -1.05 3.36
C PHE A 100 2.66 -2.56 3.55
N VAL A 101 3.57 -3.27 2.86
CA VAL A 101 3.60 -4.73 2.88
C VAL A 101 5.00 -5.28 3.12
N ALA A 102 5.14 -6.23 4.05
CA ALA A 102 6.35 -7.02 4.21
C ALA A 102 6.18 -8.36 3.47
N VAL A 103 7.16 -8.71 2.64
CA VAL A 103 7.12 -9.91 1.79
C VAL A 103 8.24 -10.88 2.17
N ASP A 104 7.87 -12.14 2.40
CA ASP A 104 8.78 -13.26 2.51
C ASP A 104 9.24 -13.64 1.09
N VAL A 105 10.50 -13.34 0.76
CA VAL A 105 11.03 -13.58 -0.59
C VAL A 105 11.26 -15.06 -0.89
N GLU A 106 11.49 -15.89 0.12
CA GLU A 106 11.74 -17.33 -0.08
C GLU A 106 10.43 -18.05 -0.39
N ARG A 107 9.34 -17.63 0.27
CA ARG A 107 8.01 -18.21 0.08
C ARG A 107 7.17 -17.49 -0.97
N GLY A 108 7.59 -16.30 -1.40
CA GLY A 108 6.78 -15.43 -2.26
C GLY A 108 5.44 -15.07 -1.60
N ALA A 109 5.44 -14.77 -0.30
CA ALA A 109 4.22 -14.61 0.49
C ALA A 109 4.20 -13.30 1.28
N ILE A 110 2.99 -12.77 1.53
CA ILE A 110 2.81 -11.60 2.40
C ILE A 110 2.99 -12.03 3.85
N MET A 111 3.92 -11.39 4.57
CA MET A 111 4.13 -11.63 6.00
C MET A 111 3.13 -10.83 6.84
N THR A 112 3.02 -9.53 6.54
CA THR A 112 2.10 -8.62 7.22
C THR A 112 1.86 -7.41 6.31
N ALA A 113 0.74 -6.74 6.52
CA ALA A 113 0.33 -5.59 5.74
C ALA A 113 -0.25 -4.50 6.65
N TRP A 114 -0.24 -3.27 6.15
CA TRP A 114 -1.03 -2.16 6.67
C TRP A 114 -1.73 -1.48 5.51
N LEU A 115 -3.07 -1.51 5.51
CA LEU A 115 -3.87 -0.77 4.55
C LEU A 115 -4.45 0.46 5.26
N ILE A 116 -3.98 1.64 4.87
CA ILE A 116 -4.28 2.89 5.56
C ILE A 116 -4.96 3.83 4.57
N PRO A 117 -6.18 4.34 4.86
CA PRO A 117 -6.76 5.42 4.07
C PRO A 117 -5.78 6.59 3.94
N SER A 118 -5.59 7.12 2.74
CA SER A 118 -4.58 8.16 2.50
C SER A 118 -4.85 9.43 3.31
N THR A 119 -6.12 9.77 3.53
CA THR A 119 -6.53 10.88 4.43
C THR A 119 -6.03 10.65 5.85
N ALA A 120 -6.32 9.48 6.43
CA ALA A 120 -5.84 9.11 7.76
C ALA A 120 -4.30 9.04 7.81
N PHE A 121 -3.64 8.51 6.78
CA PHE A 121 -2.18 8.51 6.71
C PHE A 121 -1.62 9.94 6.74
N GLY A 122 -2.18 10.84 5.92
CA GLY A 122 -1.80 12.26 5.85
C GLY A 122 -1.97 12.99 7.18
N GLU A 123 -3.04 12.73 7.92
CA GLU A 123 -3.27 13.29 9.25
C GLU A 123 -2.32 12.74 10.32
N MET A 124 -1.90 11.48 10.19
CA MET A 124 -1.10 10.79 11.20
C MET A 124 0.42 10.96 11.00
N VAL A 125 0.87 11.26 9.79
CA VAL A 125 2.30 11.52 9.54
C VAL A 125 2.69 12.92 9.99
N ALA A 126 3.93 13.06 10.46
CA ALA A 126 4.52 14.37 10.68
C ALA A 126 4.83 15.03 9.32
N GLU A 127 5.22 16.29 9.36
CA GLU A 127 5.73 17.04 8.19
C GLU A 127 6.75 16.23 7.37
N PRO A 128 6.77 16.40 6.03
CA PRO A 128 7.77 15.77 5.19
C PRO A 128 9.18 16.10 5.70
N ASN A 129 10.10 15.13 5.62
CA ASN A 129 11.50 15.42 5.91
C ASN A 129 12.09 16.40 4.88
N SER A 130 13.34 16.82 5.08
CA SER A 130 14.05 17.72 4.16
C SER A 130 14.16 17.24 2.70
N LYS A 131 13.83 15.97 2.43
CA LYS A 131 13.75 15.39 1.07
C LYS A 131 12.32 15.26 0.54
N GLY A 132 11.34 15.91 1.16
CA GLY A 132 9.93 15.85 0.75
C GLY A 132 9.33 14.45 0.90
N ARG A 133 9.64 13.73 1.98
CA ARG A 133 9.15 12.35 2.19
C ARG A 133 8.49 12.18 3.55
N TYR A 134 7.26 11.67 3.55
CA TYR A 134 6.55 11.19 4.73
C TYR A 134 7.10 9.82 5.14
N ARG A 135 7.37 9.63 6.43
CA ARG A 135 7.91 8.38 6.97
C ARG A 135 6.81 7.51 7.57
N PHE A 136 6.69 6.29 7.06
CA PHE A 136 6.00 5.19 7.73
C PHE A 136 7.00 4.32 8.50
N SER A 137 6.66 3.96 9.73
CA SER A 137 7.44 3.04 10.56
C SER A 137 6.50 2.31 11.52
N ALA A 138 6.34 1.01 11.36
CA ALA A 138 5.50 0.15 12.20
C ALA A 138 6.25 -1.11 12.63
N SER A 139 6.00 -1.56 13.85
CA SER A 139 6.46 -2.84 14.36
C SER A 139 5.66 -3.98 13.71
N MET A 140 6.33 -5.06 13.33
CA MET A 140 5.69 -6.29 12.84
C MET A 140 5.34 -7.25 13.98
N LYS A 141 5.75 -6.94 15.22
CA LYS A 141 5.52 -7.83 16.37
C LYS A 141 4.03 -7.84 16.75
N PRO A 142 3.37 -9.00 16.88
CA PRO A 142 1.93 -9.10 17.16
C PRO A 142 1.46 -8.30 18.37
N GLU A 143 2.26 -8.28 19.43
CA GLU A 143 1.98 -7.61 20.71
C GLU A 143 2.20 -6.09 20.69
N SER A 144 2.78 -5.55 19.61
CA SER A 144 3.03 -4.12 19.50
C SER A 144 1.73 -3.33 19.39
N ARG A 145 1.67 -2.22 20.15
CA ARG A 145 0.58 -1.25 20.17
C ARG A 145 1.01 0.10 19.59
N ASP A 146 1.83 0.07 18.55
CA ASP A 146 2.20 1.30 17.85
C ASP A 146 0.96 1.95 17.20
N ARG A 147 1.08 3.22 16.81
CA ARG A 147 -0.03 3.99 16.24
C ARG A 147 -0.65 3.39 14.97
N TRP A 148 0.07 2.51 14.27
CA TRP A 148 -0.38 1.88 13.03
C TRP A 148 -1.06 0.54 13.26
N THR A 149 -1.06 0.02 14.48
CA THR A 149 -1.72 -1.24 14.88
C THR A 149 -3.17 -1.34 14.39
N PRO A 150 -4.02 -0.28 14.44
CA PRO A 150 -5.40 -0.36 13.94
C PRO A 150 -5.53 -0.71 12.46
N PHE A 151 -4.49 -0.51 11.66
CA PHE A 151 -4.47 -0.78 10.22
C PHE A 151 -3.72 -2.08 9.88
N ARG A 152 -3.15 -2.77 10.86
CA ARG A 152 -2.35 -3.98 10.65
C ARG A 152 -3.25 -5.14 10.23
N LEU A 153 -2.80 -5.89 9.23
CA LEU A 153 -3.51 -7.00 8.63
C LEU A 153 -2.54 -8.17 8.42
N THR A 154 -3.05 -9.37 8.60
CA THR A 154 -2.45 -10.60 8.06
C THR A 154 -2.71 -10.69 6.56
N ALA A 155 -2.00 -11.60 5.87
CA ALA A 155 -2.24 -11.88 4.46
C ALA A 155 -3.70 -12.29 4.17
N ALA A 156 -4.34 -13.01 5.09
CA ALA A 156 -5.72 -13.48 4.94
C ALA A 156 -6.77 -12.38 5.17
N GLU A 157 -6.45 -11.37 5.99
CA GLU A 157 -7.36 -10.26 6.29
C GLU A 157 -7.33 -9.17 5.21
N LEU A 158 -6.18 -8.98 4.55
CA LEU A 158 -6.00 -7.92 3.55
C LEU A 158 -7.08 -7.92 2.45
N PRO A 159 -7.40 -9.04 1.77
CA PRO A 159 -8.41 -9.04 0.71
C PRO A 159 -9.81 -8.68 1.21
N ARG A 160 -10.17 -9.14 2.42
CA ARG A 160 -11.45 -8.81 3.06
C ARG A 160 -11.54 -7.33 3.43
N ARG A 161 -10.43 -6.76 3.92
CA ARG A 161 -10.37 -5.33 4.23
C ARG A 161 -10.50 -4.47 2.98
N ILE A 162 -9.91 -4.87 1.85
CA ILE A 162 -10.06 -4.21 0.55
C ILE A 162 -11.54 -4.21 0.10
N LEU A 163 -12.22 -5.35 0.19
CA LEU A 163 -13.67 -5.42 -0.10
C LEU A 163 -14.48 -4.48 0.80
N ALA A 164 -14.19 -4.45 2.10
CA ALA A 164 -14.85 -3.54 3.03
C ALA A 164 -14.60 -2.06 2.68
N ARG A 165 -13.40 -1.69 2.23
CA ARG A 165 -13.12 -0.33 1.73
C ARG A 165 -13.97 0.02 0.51
N LEU A 166 -14.11 -0.92 -0.44
CA LEU A 166 -14.97 -0.72 -1.60
C LEU A 166 -16.44 -0.54 -1.18
N ASP A 167 -16.93 -1.29 -0.20
CA ASP A 167 -18.28 -1.12 0.37
C ASP A 167 -18.49 0.24 1.04
N GLU A 168 -17.46 0.75 1.73
CA GLU A 168 -17.48 2.09 2.32
C GLU A 168 -17.55 3.17 1.24
N LEU A 169 -16.79 3.02 0.15
CA LEU A 169 -16.77 3.96 -0.98
C LEU A 169 -18.06 3.96 -1.78
N GLU A 170 -18.64 2.79 -2.04
CA GLU A 170 -19.92 2.67 -2.75
C GLU A 170 -21.05 3.36 -1.98
N ARG A 171 -21.10 3.17 -0.65
CA ARG A 171 -22.06 3.86 0.21
C ARG A 171 -21.86 5.38 0.20
N ALA A 172 -20.63 5.86 0.31
CA ALA A 172 -20.34 7.29 0.26
C ALA A 172 -20.75 7.91 -1.09
N GLY A 173 -20.49 7.23 -2.20
CA GLY A 173 -20.89 7.67 -3.55
C GLY A 173 -22.39 7.54 -3.84
N ALA A 174 -23.12 6.74 -3.08
CA ALA A 174 -24.58 6.66 -3.13
C ALA A 174 -25.25 7.76 -2.28
N SER A 175 -24.66 8.16 -1.15
CA SER A 175 -25.18 9.25 -0.30
C SER A 175 -24.95 10.66 -0.85
N GLY A 176 -24.05 10.82 -1.83
CA GLY A 176 -23.79 12.09 -2.51
C GLY A 176 -24.59 12.30 -3.80
N ARG A 177 -25.53 11.41 -4.13
CA ARG A 177 -26.40 11.49 -5.32
C ARG A 177 -27.82 11.89 -4.97
#